data_AF-A0A386WCR9-F1
#
_entry.id   AF-A0A386WCR9-F1
#
_cell.length_a   1.000
_cell.length_b   1.000
_cell.length_c   1.000
_cell.angle_alpha   90.00
_cell.angle_beta   90.00
_cell.angle_gamma   90.00
#
_symmetry.space_group_name_H-M   'P 1'
#
loop_
_entity.id
_entity.type
_entity.pdbx_description
1 polymer ?
#
loop_
_entity_poly.entity_id
_entity_poly.type
_entity_poly.pdbx_seq_one_letter_code
_entity_poly.pdbx_strand_id
1 'polypeptide(L)'
;MERLRDLAVRLTMDEPVGDDLPMAAAHALARGVDSPSLRELAGLSKGQSREAVDLFRQAMDELGSPVPDERGARLHLMRQVAASIVAGEGDAEDLAHEIYCQAAESQLPELRPVADRFLELYVGWGAAYDQTNEAVAATKAAAQSFLYDHPA
;
A
#
# COMPACT_ATOMS: atom_id res chain seq x y z
N MET A 1 -8.62 -0.45 11.57
CA MET A 1 -8.19 -1.46 10.59
C MET A 1 -7.13 -0.94 9.63
N GLU A 2 -7.31 0.23 9.01
CA GLU A 2 -6.36 0.82 8.05
C GLU A 2 -4.89 0.81 8.51
N ARG A 3 -4.58 1.41 9.68
CA ARG A 3 -3.21 1.38 10.23
C ARG A 3 -2.62 -0.03 10.43
N LEU A 4 -3.44 -1.03 10.73
CA LEU A 4 -2.95 -2.42 10.83
C LEU A 4 -2.67 -2.99 9.44
N ARG A 5 -3.49 -2.68 8.43
CA ARG A 5 -3.23 -3.09 7.04
C ARG A 5 -1.96 -2.47 6.50
N ASP A 6 -1.71 -1.19 6.77
CA ASP A 6 -0.45 -0.54 6.36
C ASP A 6 0.77 -1.21 7.01
N LEU A 7 0.68 -1.57 8.29
CA LEU A 7 1.74 -2.32 8.99
C LEU A 7 1.93 -3.73 8.42
N ALA A 8 0.85 -4.38 7.96
CA ALA A 8 0.93 -5.68 7.30
C ALA A 8 1.63 -5.59 5.94
N VAL A 9 1.36 -4.55 5.16
CA VAL A 9 2.03 -4.29 3.88
C VAL A 9 3.52 -4.02 4.10
N ARG A 10 3.85 -3.15 5.05
CA ARG A 10 5.24 -2.84 5.43
C ARG A 10 6.00 -4.09 5.91
N LEU A 11 5.34 -4.94 6.71
CA LEU A 11 5.90 -6.21 7.15
C LEU A 11 6.26 -7.13 5.97
N THR A 12 5.41 -7.18 4.95
CA THR A 12 5.67 -7.96 3.73
C THR A 12 6.81 -7.39 2.90
N MET A 13 7.00 -6.07 2.93
CA MET A 13 8.12 -5.38 2.26
C MET A 13 9.44 -5.39 3.06
N ASP A 14 9.57 -6.29 4.04
CA ASP A 14 10.73 -6.41 4.93
C ASP A 14 11.09 -5.11 5.69
N GLU A 15 10.13 -4.19 5.88
CA GLU A 15 10.35 -3.01 6.70
C GLU A 15 10.35 -3.34 8.21
N PRO A 16 11.20 -2.66 9.01
CA PRO A 16 11.22 -2.86 10.46
C PRO A 16 9.97 -2.27 11.11
N VAL A 17 8.94 -3.10 11.33
CA VAL A 17 7.67 -2.70 11.98
C VAL A 17 7.52 -3.15 13.42
N GLY A 18 8.33 -4.10 13.88
CA GLY A 18 8.09 -4.86 15.13
C GLY A 18 7.90 -4.00 16.39
N ASP A 19 8.58 -2.86 16.47
CA ASP A 19 8.48 -1.95 17.62
C ASP A 19 7.21 -1.07 17.59
N ASP A 20 6.59 -0.91 16.42
CA ASP A 20 5.34 -0.15 16.23
C ASP A 20 4.09 -0.99 16.54
N LEU A 21 4.19 -2.32 16.45
CA LEU A 21 3.05 -3.24 16.50
C LEU A 21 2.28 -3.20 17.83
N PRO A 22 2.92 -3.21 19.02
CA PRO A 22 2.17 -3.20 20.29
C PRO A 22 1.31 -1.94 20.45
N MET A 23 1.86 -0.76 20.11
CA MET A 23 1.11 0.50 20.20
C MET A 23 0.02 0.58 19.14
N ALA A 24 0.25 0.04 17.93
CA ALA A 24 -0.77 -0.04 16.91
C ALA A 24 -1.95 -0.94 17.33
N ALA A 25 -1.66 -2.06 17.98
CA ALA A 25 -2.66 -2.97 18.56
C ALA A 25 -3.46 -2.29 19.67
N ALA A 26 -2.80 -1.59 20.60
CA ALA A 26 -3.48 -0.81 21.64
C ALA A 26 -4.46 0.22 21.06
N HIS A 27 -4.05 0.95 20.03
CA HIS A 27 -4.95 1.88 19.32
C HIS A 27 -6.10 1.19 18.58
N ALA A 28 -5.89 -0.03 18.06
CA ALA A 28 -6.93 -0.79 17.40
C ALA A 28 -8.00 -1.25 18.41
N LEU A 29 -7.57 -1.78 19.55
CA LEU A 29 -8.45 -2.14 20.68
C LEU A 29 -9.25 -0.94 21.17
N ALA A 30 -8.62 0.23 21.34
CA ALA A 30 -9.30 1.45 21.74
C ALA A 30 -10.38 1.92 20.75
N ARG A 31 -10.30 1.49 19.49
CA ARG A 31 -11.31 1.76 18.45
C ARG A 31 -12.33 0.63 18.27
N GLY A 32 -12.32 -0.38 19.15
CA GLY A 32 -13.25 -1.50 19.11
C GLY A 32 -12.90 -2.60 18.12
N VAL A 33 -11.70 -2.58 17.51
CA VAL A 33 -11.17 -3.73 16.77
C VAL A 33 -10.58 -4.69 17.78
N ASP A 34 -11.07 -5.91 17.84
CA ASP A 34 -10.73 -6.85 18.92
C ASP A 34 -10.53 -8.27 18.41
N SER A 35 -9.46 -8.90 18.87
CA SER A 35 -9.17 -10.33 18.71
C SER A 35 -8.28 -10.80 19.88
N PRO A 36 -8.27 -12.10 20.22
CA PRO A 36 -7.40 -12.64 21.26
C PRO A 36 -5.92 -12.25 21.09
N SER A 37 -5.34 -12.50 19.91
CA SER A 37 -3.92 -12.18 19.66
C SER A 37 -3.65 -10.68 19.62
N LEU A 38 -4.64 -9.86 19.23
CA LEU A 38 -4.48 -8.40 19.26
C LEU A 38 -4.34 -7.85 20.69
N ARG A 39 -5.04 -8.45 21.66
CA ARG A 39 -4.92 -8.10 23.09
C ARG A 39 -3.55 -8.47 23.63
N GLU A 40 -3.05 -9.66 23.29
CA GLU A 40 -1.71 -10.10 23.68
C GLU A 40 -0.64 -9.19 23.09
N LEU A 41 -0.75 -8.88 21.79
CA LEU A 41 0.17 -7.98 21.09
C LEU A 41 0.25 -6.60 21.76
N ALA A 42 -0.90 -6.04 22.17
CA ALA A 42 -0.95 -4.74 22.84
C ALA A 42 -0.26 -4.74 24.23
N GLY A 43 -0.10 -5.91 24.84
CA GLY A 43 0.58 -6.08 26.13
C GLY A 43 2.10 -6.24 26.04
N LEU A 44 2.67 -6.38 24.84
CA LEU A 44 4.11 -6.56 24.68
C LEU A 44 4.91 -5.30 25.00
N SER A 45 6.12 -5.51 25.53
CA SER A 45 7.11 -4.47 25.77
C SER A 45 8.02 -4.26 24.54
N LYS A 46 8.68 -3.10 24.47
CA LYS A 46 9.69 -2.82 23.42
C LYS A 46 10.82 -3.86 23.45
N GLY A 47 11.31 -4.25 22.28
CA GLY A 47 12.39 -5.24 22.12
C GLY A 47 11.92 -6.70 21.93
N GLN A 48 10.61 -6.95 21.92
CA GLN A 48 10.00 -8.26 21.60
C GLN A 48 9.59 -8.36 20.13
N SER A 49 10.39 -7.80 19.21
CA SER A 49 9.97 -7.53 17.82
C SER A 49 9.58 -8.80 17.05
N ARG A 50 10.22 -9.96 17.32
CA ARG A 50 9.83 -11.24 16.70
C ARG A 50 8.47 -11.74 17.17
N GLU A 51 8.26 -11.77 18.49
CA GLU A 51 6.99 -12.18 19.10
C GLU A 51 5.84 -11.24 18.69
N ALA A 52 6.13 -9.94 18.61
CA ALA A 52 5.18 -8.95 18.12
C ALA A 52 4.74 -9.22 16.69
N VAL A 53 5.66 -9.60 15.80
CA VAL A 53 5.37 -9.96 14.41
C VAL A 53 4.52 -11.24 14.32
N ASP A 54 4.83 -12.27 15.12
CA ASP A 54 4.09 -13.53 15.12
C ASP A 54 2.64 -13.33 15.63
N LEU A 55 2.46 -12.61 16.74
CA LEU A 55 1.14 -12.25 17.26
C LEU A 55 0.37 -11.34 16.30
N PHE A 56 1.06 -10.44 15.60
CA PHE A 56 0.42 -9.58 14.62
C PHE A 56 -0.13 -10.37 13.42
N ARG A 57 0.61 -11.35 12.89
CA ARG A 57 0.10 -12.24 11.84
C ARG A 57 -1.16 -12.98 12.30
N GLN A 58 -1.10 -13.57 13.49
CA GLN A 58 -2.24 -14.28 14.05
C GLN A 58 -3.45 -13.35 14.27
N ALA A 59 -3.24 -12.15 14.79
CA ALA A 59 -4.31 -11.17 14.98
C ALA A 59 -4.94 -10.76 13.64
N MET A 60 -4.14 -10.57 12.60
CA MET A 60 -4.65 -10.24 11.26
C MET A 60 -5.48 -11.38 10.66
N ASP A 61 -5.09 -12.64 10.88
CA ASP A 61 -5.87 -13.81 10.49
C ASP A 61 -7.21 -13.89 11.25
N GLU A 62 -7.18 -13.69 12.57
CA GLU A 62 -8.39 -13.68 13.42
C GLU A 62 -9.39 -12.58 13.02
N LEU A 63 -8.88 -11.43 12.57
CA LEU A 63 -9.67 -10.29 12.09
C LEU A 63 -10.19 -10.48 10.65
N GLY A 64 -9.87 -11.60 9.99
CA GLY A 64 -10.28 -11.88 8.61
C GLY A 64 -9.58 -11.00 7.58
N SER A 65 -8.41 -10.43 7.91
CA SER A 65 -7.62 -9.56 7.05
C SER A 65 -6.16 -10.01 7.10
N PRO A 66 -5.83 -11.22 6.64
CA PRO A 66 -4.50 -11.81 6.76
C PRO A 66 -3.40 -10.89 6.17
N VAL A 67 -2.17 -11.06 6.64
CA VAL A 67 -1.02 -10.33 6.08
C VAL A 67 -0.88 -10.67 4.59
N PRO A 68 -0.84 -9.67 3.69
CA PRO A 68 -0.81 -9.92 2.26
C PRO A 68 0.52 -10.55 1.84
N ASP A 69 0.48 -11.34 0.76
CA ASP A 69 1.68 -11.72 0.05
C ASP A 69 2.30 -10.50 -0.66
N GLU A 70 3.51 -10.66 -1.24
CA GLU A 70 4.21 -9.56 -1.91
C GLU A 70 3.34 -8.91 -2.99
N ARG A 71 2.59 -9.72 -3.73
CA ARG A 71 1.62 -9.27 -4.74
C ARG A 71 0.54 -8.38 -4.15
N GLY A 72 -0.13 -8.82 -3.09
CA GLY A 72 -1.16 -8.05 -2.40
C GLY A 72 -0.60 -6.77 -1.78
N ALA A 73 0.62 -6.81 -1.25
CA ALA A 73 1.30 -5.67 -0.68
C ALA A 73 1.61 -4.60 -1.76
N ARG A 74 2.16 -4.99 -2.91
CA ARG A 74 2.43 -4.07 -4.03
C ARG A 74 1.15 -3.48 -4.60
N LEU A 75 0.10 -4.29 -4.76
CA LEU A 75 -1.22 -3.79 -5.18
C LEU A 75 -1.78 -2.76 -4.20
N HIS A 76 -1.64 -2.98 -2.89
CA HIS A 76 -2.07 -2.00 -1.89
C HIS A 76 -1.31 -0.67 -2.04
N LEU A 77 0.02 -0.71 -2.17
CA LEU A 77 0.84 0.49 -2.36
C LEU A 77 0.46 1.24 -3.63
N MET A 78 0.39 0.55 -4.78
CA MET A 78 0.00 1.17 -6.06
C MET A 78 -1.36 1.85 -5.97
N ARG A 79 -2.29 1.32 -5.18
CA ARG A 79 -3.61 1.91 -4.98
C ARG A 79 -3.60 3.13 -4.07
N GLN A 80 -2.75 3.14 -3.04
CA GLN A 80 -2.55 4.34 -2.24
C GLN A 80 -2.01 5.47 -3.12
N VAL A 81 -1.01 5.18 -3.96
CA VAL A 81 -0.45 6.15 -4.91
C VAL A 81 -1.51 6.60 -5.93
N ALA A 82 -2.28 5.67 -6.50
CA ALA A 82 -3.36 6.00 -7.43
C ALA A 82 -4.45 6.86 -6.77
N ALA A 83 -4.80 6.59 -5.51
CA ALA A 83 -5.75 7.42 -4.75
C ALA A 83 -5.22 8.84 -4.55
N SER A 84 -3.93 9.01 -4.21
CA SER A 84 -3.27 10.32 -4.10
C SER A 84 -3.31 11.09 -5.43
N ILE A 85 -3.01 10.42 -6.54
CA ILE A 85 -3.12 11.01 -7.89
C ILE A 85 -4.54 11.53 -8.13
N VAL A 86 -5.57 10.73 -7.85
CA VAL A 86 -6.97 11.11 -8.06
C VAL A 86 -7.37 12.29 -7.18
N ALA A 87 -6.95 12.28 -5.91
CA ALA A 87 -7.15 13.38 -4.97
C ALA A 87 -6.40 14.65 -5.37
N GLY A 88 -5.37 14.55 -6.23
CA GLY A 88 -4.48 15.65 -6.56
C GLY A 88 -3.50 15.97 -5.44
N GLU A 89 -3.13 14.96 -4.66
CA GLU A 89 -2.18 15.06 -3.56
C GLU A 89 -0.81 14.60 -4.05
N GLY A 90 0.18 15.50 -4.02
CA GLY A 90 1.54 15.24 -4.51
C GLY A 90 1.75 15.62 -5.97
N ASP A 91 2.96 15.37 -6.47
CA ASP A 91 3.32 15.62 -7.86
C ASP A 91 2.94 14.42 -8.74
N ALA A 92 2.19 14.68 -9.82
CA ALA A 92 1.64 13.61 -10.64
C ALA A 92 2.69 12.90 -11.53
N GLU A 93 3.83 13.53 -11.81
CA GLU A 93 4.97 12.90 -12.50
C GLU A 93 5.61 11.87 -11.57
N ASP A 94 5.95 12.30 -10.35
CA ASP A 94 6.59 11.46 -9.33
C ASP A 94 5.70 10.26 -8.96
N LEU A 95 4.40 10.49 -8.77
CA LEU A 95 3.45 9.43 -8.41
C LEU A 95 3.20 8.46 -9.57
N ALA A 96 3.23 8.92 -10.82
CA ALA A 96 3.16 8.03 -11.98
C ALA A 96 4.39 7.12 -12.05
N HIS A 97 5.58 7.69 -11.78
CA HIS A 97 6.83 6.93 -11.70
C HIS A 97 6.76 5.87 -10.59
N GLU A 98 6.22 6.21 -9.42
CA GLU A 98 6.07 5.28 -8.30
C GLU A 98 5.19 4.06 -8.65
N ILE A 99 4.03 4.28 -9.29
CA ILE A 99 3.17 3.16 -9.76
C ILE A 99 3.92 2.28 -10.77
N TYR A 100 4.65 2.89 -11.71
CA TYR A 100 5.46 2.14 -12.66
C TYR A 100 6.49 1.25 -11.94
N CYS A 101 7.26 1.80 -11.00
CA CYS A 101 8.29 1.06 -10.27
C CYS A 101 7.68 -0.14 -9.51
N GLN A 102 6.59 0.07 -8.78
CA GLN A 102 5.90 -1.00 -8.06
C GLN A 102 5.39 -2.11 -9.00
N ALA A 103 4.80 -1.73 -10.13
CA ALA A 103 4.31 -2.67 -11.12
C ALA A 103 5.45 -3.46 -11.78
N ALA A 104 6.55 -2.80 -12.15
CA ALA A 104 7.70 -3.42 -12.80
C ALA A 104 8.43 -4.39 -11.87
N GLU A 105 8.62 -4.02 -10.60
CA GLU A 105 9.29 -4.85 -9.60
C GLU A 105 8.47 -6.06 -9.17
N SER A 106 7.14 -6.00 -9.30
CA SER A 106 6.26 -7.10 -8.92
C SER A 106 6.51 -8.40 -9.68
N GLN A 107 7.07 -8.31 -10.89
CA GLN A 107 7.22 -9.43 -11.84
C GLN A 107 5.90 -10.17 -12.14
N LEU A 108 4.75 -9.54 -11.87
CA LEU A 108 3.42 -10.09 -12.13
C LEU A 108 3.01 -9.80 -13.58
N PRO A 109 2.80 -10.83 -14.42
CA PRO A 109 2.46 -10.63 -15.83
C PRO A 109 1.21 -9.77 -16.04
N GLU A 110 0.22 -9.87 -15.14
CA GLU A 110 -1.02 -9.09 -15.20
C GLU A 110 -0.83 -7.60 -14.89
N LEU A 111 0.25 -7.21 -14.20
CA LEU A 111 0.57 -5.80 -13.93
C LEU A 111 1.42 -5.16 -15.02
N ARG A 112 1.88 -5.95 -16.00
CA ARG A 112 2.67 -5.42 -17.12
C ARG A 112 1.94 -4.32 -17.90
N PRO A 113 0.64 -4.45 -18.26
CA PRO A 113 -0.07 -3.36 -18.91
C PRO A 113 -0.16 -2.09 -18.05
N VAL A 114 -0.23 -2.25 -16.72
CA VAL A 114 -0.21 -1.10 -15.78
C VAL A 114 1.18 -0.47 -15.79
N ALA A 115 2.24 -1.26 -15.70
CA ALA A 115 3.62 -0.78 -15.77
C ALA A 115 3.89 -0.02 -17.08
N ASP A 116 3.54 -0.60 -18.23
CA ASP A 116 3.71 0.01 -19.55
C ASP A 116 2.95 1.34 -19.63
N ARG A 117 1.70 1.37 -19.14
CA ARG A 117 0.87 2.57 -19.16
C ARG A 117 1.42 3.71 -18.32
N PHE A 118 1.86 3.43 -17.09
CA PHE A 118 2.41 4.45 -16.21
C PHE A 118 3.82 4.88 -16.63
N LEU A 119 4.59 3.98 -17.25
CA LEU A 119 5.87 4.33 -17.89
C LEU A 119 5.66 5.32 -19.04
N GLU A 120 4.67 5.10 -19.92
CA GLU A 120 4.35 6.04 -21.01
C GLU A 120 3.99 7.43 -20.49
N LEU A 121 3.19 7.50 -19.42
CA LEU A 121 2.77 8.76 -18.80
C LEU A 121 3.96 9.51 -18.18
N TYR A 122 4.84 8.78 -17.49
CA TYR A 122 6.05 9.33 -16.90
C TYR A 122 7.07 9.78 -17.96
N VAL A 123 7.40 8.93 -18.93
CA VAL A 123 8.37 9.25 -20.00
C VAL A 123 7.84 10.33 -20.94
N GLY A 124 6.53 10.37 -21.16
CA GLY A 124 5.85 11.39 -21.95
C GLY A 124 5.73 12.74 -21.27
N TRP A 125 6.11 12.85 -19.99
CA TRP A 125 6.02 14.11 -19.25
C TRP A 125 6.90 15.18 -19.91
N GLY A 126 6.32 16.33 -20.21
CA GLY A 126 6.98 17.46 -20.90
C GLY A 126 7.34 17.24 -22.38
N ALA A 127 7.39 16.01 -22.89
CA ALA A 127 7.72 15.70 -24.30
C ALA A 127 6.51 15.37 -25.17
N ALA A 128 5.50 14.66 -24.62
CA ALA A 128 4.28 14.27 -25.32
C ALA A 128 3.09 15.21 -25.01
N TYR A 129 3.16 15.94 -23.90
CA TYR A 129 2.14 16.90 -23.49
C TYR A 129 2.65 18.32 -23.71
N ASP A 130 2.05 19.04 -24.64
CA ASP A 130 2.30 20.49 -24.84
C ASP A 130 1.93 21.32 -23.60
N GLN A 131 1.16 20.74 -22.66
CA GLN A 131 0.67 21.39 -21.43
C GLN A 131 0.65 20.42 -20.23
N THR A 132 1.24 20.82 -19.10
CA THR A 132 1.27 20.05 -17.84
C THR A 132 -0.12 19.63 -17.34
N ASN A 133 -1.17 20.42 -17.64
CA ASN A 133 -2.54 20.11 -17.23
C ASN A 133 -3.12 18.88 -17.95
N GLU A 134 -2.74 18.65 -19.21
CA GLU A 134 -3.20 17.49 -19.97
C GLU A 134 -2.54 16.20 -19.47
N ALA A 135 -1.24 16.28 -19.14
CA ALA A 135 -0.51 15.19 -18.51
C ALA A 135 -1.14 14.79 -17.17
N VAL A 136 -1.42 15.77 -16.30
CA VAL A 136 -2.10 15.54 -15.02
C VAL A 136 -3.48 14.91 -15.22
N ALA A 137 -4.26 15.37 -16.20
CA ALA A 137 -5.58 14.81 -16.48
C ALA A 137 -5.50 13.35 -16.98
N ALA A 138 -4.54 13.04 -17.85
CA ALA A 138 -4.31 11.69 -18.36
C ALA A 138 -3.85 10.74 -17.24
N THR A 139 -2.95 11.19 -16.36
CA THR A 139 -2.50 10.42 -15.20
C THR A 139 -3.64 10.18 -14.21
N LYS A 140 -4.49 11.18 -13.96
CA LYS A 140 -5.72 11.00 -13.15
C LYS A 140 -6.66 9.97 -13.75
N ALA A 141 -6.91 10.02 -15.06
CA ALA A 141 -7.77 9.05 -15.73
C ALA A 141 -7.20 7.63 -15.65
N ALA A 142 -5.89 7.46 -15.81
CA ALA A 142 -5.22 6.17 -15.66
C ALA A 142 -5.31 5.62 -14.24
N ALA A 143 -5.09 6.47 -13.23
CA ALA A 143 -5.25 6.11 -11.82
C ALA A 143 -6.69 5.71 -11.47
N GLN A 144 -7.70 6.41 -12.01
CA GLN A 144 -9.11 6.03 -11.83
C GLN A 144 -9.41 4.66 -12.45
N SER A 145 -8.94 4.40 -13.67
CA SER A 145 -9.11 3.09 -14.31
C SER A 145 -8.45 1.99 -13.48
N PHE A 146 -7.21 2.23 -13.01
CA PHE A 146 -6.50 1.28 -12.19
C PHE A 146 -7.26 0.93 -10.89
N LEU A 147 -7.79 1.93 -10.18
CA LEU A 147 -8.59 1.72 -8.98
C LEU A 147 -9.90 0.98 -9.24
N TYR A 148 -10.51 1.18 -10.41
CA TYR A 148 -11.72 0.46 -10.83
C TYR A 148 -11.43 -1.02 -11.12
N ASP A 149 -10.32 -1.30 -11.81
CA ASP A 149 -9.93 -2.66 -12.20
C ASP A 149 -9.34 -3.47 -11.03
N HIS A 150 -8.84 -2.81 -9.98
CA HIS A 150 -8.17 -3.43 -8.83
C HIS A 150 -8.83 -3.02 -7.49
N PRO A 151 -10.02 -3.54 -7.15
CA PRO A 151 -10.78 -3.19 -5.94
C PRO A 151 -10.20 -3.78 -4.64
N ALA A 152 -10.62 -3.23 -3.48
CA ALA A 152 -10.07 -3.46 -2.12
C ALA A 152 -10.37 -4.84 -1.56
#